data_AF-A0A7V6TT96-F1
#
_entry.id   AF-A0A7V6TT96-F1
#
_cell.length_a   1.000
_cell.length_b   1.000
_cell.length_c   1.000
_cell.angle_alpha   90.00
_cell.angle_beta   90.00
_cell.angle_gamma   90.00
#
_symmetry.space_group_name_H-M   'P 1'
#
loop_
_entity.id
_entity.type
_entity.pdbx_description
1 polymer ?
#
loop_
_entity_poly.entity_id
_entity_poly.type
_entity_poly.pdbx_seq_one_letter_code
_entity_poly.pdbx_strand_id
1 'polypeptide(L)'
;SLYSQHWRNWLDFEASRQLPPNLLFTSEEREEITLILQDLKTSVEENVHRFVMGLEPMNKWDEVVNTMKGMKVDRLIEIYQNALNK
;
A
#
# COMPACT_ATOMS: atom_id res chain seq x y z
N SER A 1 5.82 -0.33 30.33
CA SER A 1 4.67 -1.22 30.03
C SER A 1 4.51 -1.29 28.52
N LEU A 2 3.89 -2.34 27.98
CA LEU A 2 3.61 -2.48 26.53
C LEU A 2 2.95 -1.21 25.92
N TYR A 3 2.21 -0.45 26.73
CA TYR A 3 1.65 0.85 26.35
C TYR A 3 2.66 1.93 25.91
N SER A 4 3.94 1.86 26.28
CA SER A 4 4.93 2.87 25.86
C SER A 4 5.59 2.60 24.50
N GLN A 5 5.41 1.39 23.93
CA GLN A 5 5.94 1.05 22.60
C GLN A 5 4.94 1.40 21.48
N HIS A 6 3.64 1.42 21.78
CA HIS A 6 2.60 1.66 20.77
C HIS A 6 2.39 3.14 20.41
N TRP A 7 2.84 4.09 21.23
CA TRP A 7 2.75 5.53 20.90
C TRP A 7 3.74 5.98 19.83
N ARG A 8 4.92 5.33 19.75
CA ARG A 8 5.95 5.69 18.77
C ARG A 8 5.60 5.26 17.34
N ASN A 9 4.77 4.23 17.16
CA ASN A 9 4.52 3.67 15.83
C ASN A 9 3.43 4.42 15.04
N TRP A 10 2.54 5.17 15.70
CA TRP A 10 1.49 5.92 15.00
C TRP A 10 1.93 7.33 14.57
N LEU A 11 2.93 7.88 15.26
CA LEU A 11 3.53 9.19 14.97
C LEU A 11 4.93 9.10 14.36
N ASP A 12 5.34 7.91 13.87
CA ASP A 12 6.59 7.73 13.12
C ASP A 12 6.45 8.30 11.70
N PHE A 13 6.08 9.59 11.63
CA PHE A 13 6.11 10.49 10.49
C PHE A 13 7.58 10.75 10.16
N GLU A 14 8.35 9.69 9.92
CA GLU A 14 9.68 9.85 9.38
C GLU A 14 9.49 10.32 7.94
N ALA A 15 9.92 11.54 7.63
CA ALA A 15 9.79 12.10 6.28
C ALA A 15 10.46 11.20 5.21
N SER A 16 11.43 10.37 5.62
CA SER A 16 12.07 9.32 4.81
C SER A 16 11.11 8.20 4.38
N ARG A 17 10.02 7.97 5.13
CA ARG A 17 8.96 6.99 4.80
C ARG A 17 7.82 7.61 4.02
N GLN A 18 7.91 8.90 3.70
CA GLN A 18 6.93 9.61 2.91
C GLN A 18 7.46 9.86 1.52
N LEU A 19 6.53 9.80 0.57
CA LEU A 19 6.80 10.25 -0.77
C LEU A 19 7.04 11.77 -0.76
N PRO A 20 8.13 12.27 -1.36
CA PRO A 20 8.37 13.71 -1.42
C PRO A 20 7.21 14.40 -2.13
N PRO A 21 6.80 15.59 -1.66
CA PRO A 21 5.59 16.27 -2.16
C PRO A 21 5.69 16.68 -3.64
N ASN A 22 6.89 16.66 -4.21
CA ASN A 22 7.19 17.15 -5.56
C ASN A 22 7.40 16.02 -6.59
N LEU A 23 6.84 14.83 -6.37
CA LEU A 23 6.94 13.76 -7.36
C LEU A 23 6.18 14.13 -8.64
N LEU A 24 6.92 14.20 -9.74
CA LEU A 24 6.37 14.50 -11.06
C LEU A 24 6.23 13.21 -11.87
N PHE A 25 4.98 12.87 -12.13
CA PHE A 25 4.60 11.77 -13.01
C PHE A 25 4.21 12.29 -14.39
N THR A 26 4.48 11.53 -15.44
CA THR A 26 3.91 11.78 -16.77
C THR A 26 2.40 11.49 -16.77
N SER A 27 1.70 11.86 -17.84
CA SER A 27 0.26 11.58 -17.95
C SER A 27 -0.03 10.08 -17.98
N GLU A 28 0.83 9.32 -18.66
CA GLU A 28 0.75 7.87 -18.79
C GLU A 28 1.05 7.18 -17.44
N GLU A 29 2.08 7.63 -16.71
CA GLU A 29 2.39 7.14 -15.37
C GLU A 29 1.23 7.37 -14.40
N ARG A 30 0.55 8.53 -14.47
CA ARG A 30 -0.63 8.82 -13.63
C ARG A 30 -1.82 7.92 -13.93
N GLU A 31 -2.07 7.64 -15.22
CA GLU A 31 -3.16 6.76 -15.63
C GLU A 31 -2.89 5.32 -15.18
N GLU A 32 -1.65 4.85 -15.35
CA GLU A 32 -1.22 3.53 -14.89
C GLU A 32 -1.33 3.39 -13.36
N ILE A 33 -0.89 4.39 -12.60
CA ILE A 33 -1.06 4.45 -11.13
C ILE A 33 -2.54 4.34 -10.76
N THR A 34 -3.40 5.12 -11.42
CA THR A 34 -4.83 5.18 -11.09
C THR A 34 -5.51 3.81 -11.29
N LEU A 35 -5.21 3.14 -12.40
CA LEU A 35 -5.75 1.81 -12.71
C LEU A 35 -5.28 0.77 -11.67
N ILE A 36 -3.97 0.74 -11.36
CA ILE A 36 -3.43 -0.19 -10.38
C ILE A 36 -4.05 0.04 -8.99
N LEU A 37 -4.20 1.31 -8.58
CA LEU A 37 -4.81 1.65 -7.29
C LEU A 37 -6.28 1.27 -7.20
N GLN A 38 -7.05 1.40 -8.29
CA GLN A 38 -8.46 1.00 -8.32
C GLN A 38 -8.62 -0.52 -8.12
N ASP A 39 -7.81 -1.32 -8.81
CA ASP A 39 -7.81 -2.77 -8.69
C ASP A 39 -7.39 -3.22 -7.29
N LEU A 40 -6.32 -2.62 -6.74
CA LEU A 40 -5.83 -2.93 -5.41
C LEU A 40 -6.83 -2.54 -4.32
N LYS A 41 -7.43 -1.35 -4.42
CA LYS A 41 -8.39 -0.86 -3.44
C LYS A 41 -9.56 -1.82 -3.29
N THR A 42 -10.13 -2.27 -4.40
CA THR A 42 -11.26 -3.21 -4.40
C THR A 42 -10.88 -4.53 -3.71
N SER A 43 -9.74 -5.10 -4.07
CA SER A 43 -9.24 -6.34 -3.46
C SER A 43 -8.99 -6.19 -1.95
N VAL A 44 -8.36 -5.08 -1.51
CA VAL A 44 -8.13 -4.80 -0.09
C VAL A 44 -9.45 -4.67 0.65
N GLU A 45 -10.38 -3.87 0.14
CA GLU A 45 -11.66 -3.61 0.80
C GLU A 45 -12.45 -4.90 0.98
N GLU A 46 -12.53 -5.75 -0.03
CA GLU A 46 -13.23 -7.04 0.05
C GLU A 46 -12.60 -7.98 1.08
N ASN A 47 -11.27 -8.11 1.07
CA ASN A 47 -10.56 -8.94 2.03
C ASN A 47 -10.74 -8.43 3.46
N VAL A 48 -10.58 -7.11 3.68
CA VAL A 48 -10.80 -6.48 4.99
C VAL A 48 -12.22 -6.72 5.47
N HIS A 49 -13.22 -6.60 4.60
CA HIS A 49 -14.61 -6.93 4.95
C HIS A 49 -14.76 -8.40 5.39
N ARG A 50 -14.15 -9.35 4.69
CA ARG A 50 -14.19 -10.78 5.06
C ARG A 50 -13.53 -11.02 6.43
N PHE A 51 -12.39 -10.37 6.71
CA PHE A 51 -11.73 -10.48 8.01
C PHE A 51 -12.56 -9.86 9.15
N VAL A 52 -13.11 -8.66 8.93
CA VAL A 52 -13.94 -7.95 9.94
C VAL A 52 -15.21 -8.73 10.26
N MET A 53 -15.84 -9.34 9.25
CA MET A 53 -17.02 -10.20 9.44
C MET A 53 -16.69 -11.58 10.01
N GLY A 54 -15.42 -11.95 10.15
CA GLY A 54 -15.00 -13.26 10.65
C GLY A 54 -15.21 -14.41 9.65
N LEU A 55 -15.38 -14.10 8.36
CA LEU A 55 -15.48 -15.10 7.29
C LEU A 55 -14.13 -15.71 6.95
N GLU A 56 -13.04 -14.98 7.20
CA GLU A 56 -11.67 -15.45 7.06
C GLU A 56 -10.87 -15.25 8.36
N PRO A 57 -10.05 -16.24 8.77
CA PRO A 57 -9.18 -16.09 9.92
C PRO A 57 -7.96 -15.20 9.60
N MET A 58 -7.57 -14.34 10.55
CA MET A 58 -6.48 -13.35 10.38
C MET A 58 -5.12 -13.97 10.02
N ASN A 59 -4.90 -15.27 10.26
CA ASN A 59 -3.71 -15.98 9.83
C ASN A 59 -3.55 -16.05 8.30
N LYS A 60 -4.61 -15.79 7.53
CA LYS A 60 -4.58 -15.70 6.06
C LYS A 60 -4.20 -14.32 5.53
N TRP A 61 -3.99 -13.33 6.40
CA TRP A 61 -3.61 -11.98 5.98
C TRP A 61 -2.36 -11.97 5.09
N ASP A 62 -1.34 -12.79 5.41
CA ASP A 62 -0.11 -12.86 4.63
C ASP A 62 -0.34 -13.39 3.21
N GLU A 63 -1.29 -14.33 3.03
CA GLU A 63 -1.69 -14.86 1.71
C GLU A 63 -2.38 -13.78 0.86
N VAL A 64 -3.25 -13.02 1.51
CA VAL A 64 -3.95 -11.86 0.91
C VAL A 64 -2.94 -10.79 0.48
N VAL A 65 -1.96 -10.46 1.33
CA VAL A 65 -0.86 -9.53 0.99
C VAL A 65 -0.01 -10.06 -0.17
N ASN A 66 0.32 -11.35 -0.19
CA ASN A 66 1.10 -11.95 -1.28
C ASN A 66 0.34 -11.93 -2.61
N THR A 67 -0.98 -12.14 -2.56
CA THR A 67 -1.86 -12.03 -3.74
C THR A 67 -1.84 -10.61 -4.29
N MET A 68 -1.92 -9.60 -3.42
CA MET A 68 -1.82 -8.20 -3.82
C MET A 68 -0.45 -7.85 -4.41
N LYS A 69 0.66 -8.38 -3.87
CA LYS A 69 2.00 -8.17 -4.46
C LYS A 69 2.07 -8.62 -5.92
N GLY A 70 1.35 -9.69 -6.28
CA GLY A 70 1.23 -10.14 -7.68
C GLY A 70 0.41 -9.22 -8.59
N MET A 71 -0.38 -8.28 -8.05
CA MET A 71 -1.29 -7.40 -8.80
C MET A 71 -0.60 -6.08 -9.22
N LYS A 72 0.49 -6.17 -10.00
CA LYS A 72 1.23 -5.01 -10.54
C LYS A 72 1.75 -4.01 -9.48
N VAL A 73 1.83 -4.41 -8.20
CA VAL A 73 2.42 -3.58 -7.15
C VAL A 73 3.89 -3.30 -7.44
N ASP A 74 4.61 -4.26 -8.01
CA ASP A 74 6.01 -4.07 -8.44
C ASP A 74 6.14 -2.95 -9.49
N ARG A 75 5.16 -2.86 -10.40
CA ARG A 75 5.10 -1.79 -11.41
C ARG A 75 4.81 -0.43 -10.78
N LEU A 76 3.92 -0.38 -9.79
CA LEU A 76 3.67 0.82 -9.01
C LEU A 76 4.96 1.29 -8.32
N ILE A 77 5.69 0.37 -7.65
CA ILE A 77 6.97 0.66 -7.00
C ILE A 77 7.99 1.21 -8.00
N GLU A 78 8.08 0.61 -9.20
CA GLU A 78 8.96 1.08 -10.26
C GLU A 78 8.65 2.53 -10.69
N ILE A 79 7.37 2.86 -10.90
CA ILE A 79 6.95 4.23 -11.27
C ILE A 79 7.34 5.23 -10.18
N TYR A 80 7.10 4.90 -8.91
CA TYR A 80 7.50 5.76 -7.79
C TYR A 80 9.02 5.88 -7.66
N GLN A 81 9.76 4.78 -7.85
CA GLN A 81 11.23 4.79 -7.81
C GLN A 81 11.82 5.62 -8.95
N ASN A 82 11.25 5.54 -10.15
CA ASN A 82 11.65 6.37 -11.28
C ASN A 82 11.38 7.84 -11.01
N ALA A 83 10.23 8.18 -10.41
CA ALA A 83 9.93 9.56 -10.04
C ALA A 83 10.83 10.09 -8.90
N LEU A 84 11.30 9.23 -7.99
CA LEU A 84 12.27 9.56 -6.94
C LEU A 84 13.69 9.79 -7.47
N ASN A 85 14.08 9.08 -8.53
CA ASN A 85 15.41 9.16 -9.15
C ASN A 85 15.53 10.27 -10.22
N LYS A 86 14.44 10.94 -10.56
CA LYS A 86 14.42 12.11 -11.47
C LYS A 86 14.94 13.36 -10.74
#